data_AF-A0A7S3QKV5-F1
#
_entry.id   AF-A0A7S3QKV5-F1
#
_cell.length_a   1.000
_cell.length_b   1.000
_cell.length_c   1.000
_cell.angle_alpha   90.00
_cell.angle_beta   90.00
_cell.angle_gamma   90.00
#
_symmetry.space_group_name_H-M   'P 1'
#
loop_
_entity.id
_entity.type
_entity.pdbx_description
1 polymer ?
#
loop_
_entity_poly.entity_id
_entity_poly.type
_entity_poly.pdbx_seq_one_letter_code
_entity_poly.pdbx_strand_id
1 'polypeptide(L)'
;NQTKLLLLFIQLKVQRRDYNQSCFQFSSVLTNTPMFSGKKLCAGSSLQVLSNLPVNACTKGNLTGGRKLEWSGKRSRKFAAQPQAALQGATAPRSAVNARSPHKLNVPGDLYVDHTCIDCDTCRWMAPFSFSRPEVAGQSVVFAQPKGAKQKVRAVEALHSCPTNSIHLVTPDPQIMAQAQQNLPSPIPGVPGVLHCGWHDVRAIAAASYLVLRPEGNILVDVPRFNPILQERIKELGGVRWMFLTHQDDVGNHRAWARNFNAVRIIHKNEVTQDTSDVEIKLEGEGPWQIDNELRPVEGSLVDRGGQHQPRSSSDCQIVFTPGHTAGHLCLYHQPSRTIFTGDHLSSPPNVMEPHRLYVFEKYNWFSLGLQLQSVQKLLDLDFLHVLPGHGRMASFNSPMHRLQAVSNLLAEYEGRL
;
A
#
# COMPACT_ATOMS: atom_id res chain seq x y z
N ASN A 1 33.32 11.12 -44.42
CA ASN A 1 32.24 12.14 -44.47
C ASN A 1 31.27 11.94 -43.32
N GLN A 2 31.48 12.73 -42.26
CA GLN A 2 30.61 12.84 -41.10
C GLN A 2 29.40 13.73 -41.43
N THR A 3 28.19 13.31 -41.07
CA THR A 3 27.02 14.20 -40.86
C THR A 3 26.08 13.54 -39.85
N LYS A 4 26.27 13.80 -38.55
CA LYS A 4 25.58 14.78 -37.68
C LYS A 4 24.24 14.29 -37.10
N LEU A 5 24.35 13.85 -35.85
CA LEU A 5 23.33 13.79 -34.81
C LEU A 5 22.80 15.20 -34.53
N LEU A 6 21.48 15.38 -34.44
CA LEU A 6 20.84 16.62 -33.97
C LEU A 6 20.31 16.37 -32.55
N LEU A 7 21.00 16.92 -31.55
CA LEU A 7 20.54 17.06 -30.17
C LEU A 7 19.80 18.39 -30.04
N LEU A 8 18.52 18.35 -29.66
CA LEU A 8 17.74 19.55 -29.35
C LEU A 8 17.78 19.81 -27.84
N PHE A 9 18.59 20.78 -27.42
CA PHE A 9 18.56 21.36 -26.08
C PHE A 9 17.46 22.43 -26.01
N ILE A 10 16.47 22.24 -25.14
CA ILE A 10 15.54 23.31 -24.75
C ILE A 10 16.00 23.87 -23.41
N GLN A 11 16.62 25.05 -23.44
CA GLN A 11 16.79 25.91 -22.28
C GLN A 11 15.47 26.66 -22.03
N LEU A 12 14.81 26.40 -20.91
CA LEU A 12 13.74 27.27 -20.41
C LEU A 12 14.32 28.25 -19.38
N LYS A 13 14.35 29.52 -19.77
CA LYS A 13 14.64 30.67 -18.91
C LYS A 13 13.51 30.84 -17.88
N VAL A 14 13.90 30.85 -16.61
CA VAL A 14 13.06 31.31 -15.50
C VAL A 14 12.91 32.84 -15.58
N GLN A 15 11.68 33.34 -15.68
CA GLN A 15 11.34 34.72 -15.36
C GLN A 15 10.32 34.74 -14.23
N ARG A 16 10.74 35.32 -13.09
CA ARG A 16 9.88 35.69 -11.97
C ARG A 16 8.94 36.82 -12.39
N ARG A 17 7.64 36.70 -12.08
CA ARG A 17 6.76 37.84 -11.81
C ARG A 17 5.78 37.47 -10.69
N ASP A 18 5.87 38.23 -9.61
CA ASP A 18 4.87 38.34 -8.55
C ASP A 18 3.57 38.92 -9.11
N TYR A 19 2.40 38.49 -8.59
CA TYR A 19 1.28 39.38 -8.26
C TYR A 19 0.22 38.66 -7.39
N ASN A 20 -0.33 39.44 -6.46
CA ASN A 20 -1.30 39.12 -5.40
C ASN A 20 -2.72 38.76 -5.88
N GLN A 21 -3.40 37.97 -5.03
CA GLN A 21 -4.83 37.94 -4.65
C GLN A 21 -5.92 38.42 -5.64
N SER A 22 -6.93 37.59 -5.91
CA SER A 22 -8.34 37.78 -5.48
C SER A 22 -9.30 36.69 -5.98
N CYS A 23 -10.31 36.38 -5.17
CA CYS A 23 -11.43 35.48 -5.42
C CYS A 23 -12.35 35.98 -6.54
N PHE A 24 -13.04 35.08 -7.27
CA PHE A 24 -14.47 35.25 -7.64
C PHE A 24 -15.13 33.90 -8.02
N GLN A 25 -16.43 33.84 -7.77
CA GLN A 25 -17.33 32.69 -7.77
C GLN A 25 -17.90 32.30 -9.15
N PHE A 26 -18.37 31.04 -9.22
CA PHE A 26 -19.51 30.45 -9.94
C PHE A 26 -20.11 31.13 -11.20
N SER A 27 -20.30 30.32 -12.25
CA SER A 27 -21.64 30.10 -12.84
C SER A 27 -21.65 28.87 -13.78
N SER A 28 -22.70 28.08 -13.64
CA SER A 28 -23.14 26.95 -14.44
C SER A 28 -23.60 27.34 -15.85
N VAL A 29 -23.37 26.49 -16.85
CA VAL A 29 -24.26 26.36 -18.02
C VAL A 29 -24.39 24.89 -18.42
N LEU A 30 -25.62 24.40 -18.27
CA LEU A 30 -26.18 23.19 -18.88
C LEU A 30 -26.48 23.45 -20.36
N THR A 31 -26.19 22.50 -21.24
CA THR A 31 -27.03 22.25 -22.43
C THR A 31 -27.10 20.76 -22.77
N ASN A 32 -28.34 20.30 -22.89
CA ASN A 32 -28.80 18.97 -23.31
C ASN A 32 -28.63 18.74 -24.82
N THR A 33 -28.55 17.47 -25.25
CA THR A 33 -29.28 16.88 -26.40
C THR A 33 -29.10 15.34 -26.42
N PRO A 34 -29.96 14.55 -27.10
CA PRO A 34 -30.67 13.43 -26.46
C PRO A 34 -30.28 12.03 -26.95
N MET A 35 -30.62 11.02 -26.14
CA MET A 35 -30.53 9.59 -26.46
C MET A 35 -31.82 9.11 -27.13
N PHE A 36 -31.69 8.46 -28.29
CA PHE A 36 -32.76 7.71 -28.95
C PHE A 36 -32.90 6.30 -28.35
N SER A 37 -34.15 5.88 -28.16
CA SER A 37 -34.58 4.55 -27.73
C SER A 37 -34.51 3.51 -28.85
N GLY A 38 -34.27 2.24 -28.51
CA GLY A 38 -34.53 1.11 -29.42
C GLY A 38 -34.38 -0.25 -28.75
N LYS A 39 -35.51 -0.90 -28.43
CA LYS A 39 -35.64 -2.31 -28.02
C LYS A 39 -35.55 -3.25 -29.23
N LYS A 40 -35.01 -4.47 -29.04
CA LYS A 40 -35.44 -5.81 -29.56
C LYS A 40 -34.32 -6.83 -29.27
N LEU A 41 -34.51 -7.91 -28.50
CA LEU A 41 -35.24 -9.19 -28.69
C LEU A 41 -34.47 -10.31 -29.44
N CYS A 42 -34.56 -11.52 -28.85
CA CYS A 42 -34.26 -12.89 -29.35
C CYS A 42 -32.79 -13.38 -29.24
N ALA A 43 -32.41 -14.50 -28.59
CA ALA A 43 -32.91 -15.88 -28.39
C ALA A 43 -32.23 -16.93 -29.30
N GLY A 44 -31.71 -18.00 -28.69
CA GLY A 44 -31.23 -19.27 -29.30
C GLY A 44 -29.91 -19.16 -30.08
N SER A 45 -29.01 -20.14 -30.16
CA SER A 45 -29.13 -21.58 -29.95
C SER A 45 -27.75 -22.22 -29.76
N SER A 46 -27.78 -23.36 -29.09
CA SER A 46 -26.78 -24.43 -28.97
C SER A 46 -25.87 -24.72 -30.17
N LEU A 47 -24.63 -25.12 -29.88
CA LEU A 47 -23.91 -26.15 -30.63
C LEU A 47 -22.88 -26.86 -29.74
N GLN A 48 -23.20 -28.12 -29.40
CA GLN A 48 -22.27 -29.12 -28.91
C GLN A 48 -21.47 -29.67 -30.09
N VAL A 49 -20.16 -29.86 -29.92
CA VAL A 49 -19.40 -30.85 -30.68
C VAL A 49 -18.55 -31.65 -29.71
N LEU A 50 -18.90 -32.93 -29.58
CA LEU A 50 -18.07 -34.00 -29.05
C LEU A 50 -17.18 -34.53 -30.18
N SER A 51 -15.91 -34.83 -29.89
CA SER A 51 -15.27 -36.05 -30.41
C SER A 51 -14.04 -36.43 -29.60
N ASN A 52 -13.95 -37.74 -29.38
CA ASN A 52 -13.01 -38.50 -28.56
C ASN A 52 -11.63 -38.65 -29.24
N LEU A 53 -10.57 -38.69 -28.39
CA LEU A 53 -9.44 -39.67 -28.26
C LEU A 53 -8.73 -40.25 -29.52
N PRO A 54 -7.48 -40.79 -29.47
CA PRO A 54 -6.76 -41.34 -28.29
C PRO A 54 -5.23 -41.08 -28.17
N VAL A 55 -4.77 -41.30 -26.93
CA VAL A 55 -3.57 -42.00 -26.44
C VAL A 55 -2.39 -42.26 -27.41
N ASN A 56 -1.19 -41.84 -27.01
CA ASN A 56 0.03 -42.66 -27.18
C ASN A 56 1.05 -42.37 -26.07
N ALA A 57 1.44 -43.44 -25.38
CA ALA A 57 2.60 -43.52 -24.51
C ALA A 57 3.85 -43.73 -25.37
N CYS A 58 4.98 -43.12 -25.00
CA CYS A 58 6.28 -43.73 -25.29
C CYS A 58 7.36 -43.29 -24.30
N THR A 59 8.26 -44.24 -24.10
CA THR A 59 9.27 -44.44 -23.07
C THR A 59 10.53 -43.58 -23.19
N LYS A 60 11.15 -43.37 -22.02
CA LYS A 60 12.61 -43.31 -21.71
C LYS A 60 13.56 -42.79 -22.81
N GLY A 61 14.21 -41.66 -22.51
CA GLY A 61 15.48 -41.26 -23.09
C GLY A 61 16.31 -40.47 -22.08
N ASN A 62 17.28 -41.13 -21.45
CA ASN A 62 18.37 -40.48 -20.73
C ASN A 62 19.29 -39.83 -21.76
N LEU A 63 19.49 -38.51 -21.69
CA LEU A 63 20.71 -37.89 -22.19
C LEU A 63 21.20 -36.83 -21.20
N THR A 64 22.46 -37.02 -20.88
CA THR A 64 23.35 -36.32 -19.96
C THR A 64 23.68 -34.90 -20.40
N GLY A 65 23.83 -33.99 -19.42
CA GLY A 65 24.67 -32.80 -19.58
C GLY A 65 24.06 -31.51 -19.04
N GLY A 66 24.39 -31.14 -17.80
CA GLY A 66 24.02 -29.84 -17.27
C GLY A 66 24.27 -29.69 -15.78
N ARG A 67 25.51 -29.33 -15.43
CA ARG A 67 26.04 -28.89 -14.13
C ARG A 67 24.99 -28.67 -13.01
N LYS A 68 24.96 -29.60 -12.05
CA LYS A 68 24.49 -29.34 -10.67
C LYS A 68 25.42 -28.29 -10.05
N LEU A 69 24.87 -27.12 -9.73
CA LEU A 69 25.46 -26.25 -8.71
C LEU A 69 25.07 -26.82 -7.36
N GLU A 70 25.98 -27.58 -6.75
CA GLU A 70 25.88 -27.96 -5.35
C GLU A 70 26.03 -26.70 -4.50
N TRP A 71 24.92 -26.28 -3.88
CA TRP A 71 24.94 -25.25 -2.86
C TRP A 71 25.46 -25.88 -1.57
N SER A 72 26.75 -25.69 -1.31
CA SER A 72 27.37 -26.07 -0.04
C SER A 72 26.77 -25.23 1.08
N GLY A 73 25.87 -25.87 1.85
CA GLY A 73 25.25 -25.29 3.03
C GLY A 73 26.32 -24.93 4.08
N LYS A 74 26.74 -23.67 4.09
CA LYS A 74 27.32 -23.07 5.29
C LYS A 74 26.17 -22.82 6.25
N ARG A 75 26.02 -23.75 7.20
CA ARG A 75 25.25 -23.59 8.44
C ARG A 75 25.50 -22.19 9.00
N SER A 76 24.51 -21.31 8.90
CA SER A 76 24.51 -20.06 9.65
C SER A 76 24.52 -20.44 11.13
N ARG A 77 25.55 -19.95 11.83
CA ARG A 77 25.73 -20.16 13.26
C ARG A 77 24.52 -19.58 13.97
N LYS A 78 23.91 -20.40 14.83
CA LYS A 78 22.97 -19.97 15.86
C LYS A 78 23.54 -18.74 16.57
N PHE A 79 22.88 -17.60 16.46
CA PHE A 79 23.11 -16.51 17.41
C PHE A 79 22.52 -16.97 18.74
N ALA A 80 23.38 -17.55 19.58
CA ALA A 80 23.10 -17.72 20.98
C ALA A 80 22.96 -16.33 21.61
N ALA A 81 21.84 -16.11 22.29
CA ALA A 81 21.65 -14.94 23.14
C ALA A 81 22.81 -14.86 24.13
N GLN A 82 23.58 -13.76 24.10
CA GLN A 82 24.55 -13.47 25.13
C GLN A 82 23.87 -12.76 26.31
N PRO A 83 24.26 -13.07 27.56
CA PRO A 83 23.63 -12.55 28.75
C PRO A 83 24.03 -11.09 28.98
N GLN A 84 23.06 -10.28 29.41
CA GLN A 84 23.27 -8.89 29.84
C GLN A 84 24.22 -8.87 31.04
N ALA A 85 25.43 -8.34 30.82
CA ALA A 85 26.31 -7.93 31.91
C ALA A 85 25.89 -6.53 32.40
N ALA A 86 25.71 -6.41 33.71
CA ALA A 86 25.27 -5.23 34.42
C ALA A 86 26.26 -4.06 34.27
N LEU A 87 25.72 -2.88 33.92
CA LEU A 87 26.38 -1.58 34.13
C LEU A 87 25.65 -0.88 35.27
N GLN A 88 26.20 -1.01 36.48
CA GLN A 88 25.84 -0.21 37.63
C GLN A 88 26.49 1.17 37.49
N GLY A 89 25.68 2.16 37.11
CA GLY A 89 25.97 3.58 37.28
C GLY A 89 24.78 4.21 37.98
N ALA A 90 24.91 4.44 39.30
CA ALA A 90 23.86 5.05 40.10
C ALA A 90 23.57 6.47 39.60
N THR A 91 22.37 6.66 39.06
CA THR A 91 21.76 7.98 38.88
C THR A 91 20.50 8.03 39.72
N ALA A 92 20.29 9.16 40.41
CA ALA A 92 19.12 9.41 41.25
C ALA A 92 17.82 9.01 40.53
N PRO A 93 16.77 8.55 41.24
CA PRO A 93 15.55 8.10 40.60
C PRO A 93 14.93 9.28 39.88
N ARG A 94 15.08 9.34 38.55
CA ARG A 94 14.15 10.09 37.71
C ARG A 94 12.80 9.51 38.07
N SER A 95 11.91 10.34 38.61
CA SER A 95 10.52 9.95 38.82
C SER A 95 10.06 9.25 37.54
N ALA A 96 9.67 7.98 37.64
CA ALA A 96 9.24 7.21 36.48
C ALA A 96 8.04 7.95 35.91
N VAL A 97 8.24 8.67 34.80
CA VAL A 97 7.17 9.35 34.10
C VAL A 97 6.17 8.25 33.74
N ASN A 98 4.94 8.36 34.23
CA ASN A 98 3.89 7.43 33.84
C ASN A 98 3.81 7.44 32.31
N ALA A 99 4.07 6.31 31.66
CA ALA A 99 4.15 6.27 30.20
C ALA A 99 2.83 6.70 29.51
N ARG A 100 1.70 6.63 30.23
CA ARG A 100 0.38 7.07 29.78
C ARG A 100 0.05 8.53 30.13
N SER A 101 0.93 9.26 30.80
CA SER A 101 0.74 10.70 31.00
C SER A 101 0.97 11.48 29.71
N PRO A 102 0.31 12.64 29.53
CA PRO A 102 0.52 13.48 28.35
C PRO A 102 1.99 13.85 28.14
N HIS A 103 2.46 13.73 26.90
CA HIS A 103 3.77 14.24 26.50
C HIS A 103 3.87 15.75 26.77
N LYS A 104 4.97 16.22 27.34
CA LYS A 104 5.15 17.62 27.78
C LYS A 104 5.06 18.66 26.66
N LEU A 105 5.28 18.23 25.42
CA LEU A 105 5.21 19.07 24.22
C LEU A 105 3.81 19.09 23.56
N ASN A 106 2.81 18.39 24.11
CA ASN A 106 1.43 18.64 23.69
C ASN A 106 1.01 20.06 24.10
N VAL A 107 0.26 20.75 23.25
CA VAL A 107 -0.47 21.94 23.69
C VAL A 107 -1.58 21.55 24.67
N PRO A 108 -1.87 22.38 25.69
CA PRO A 108 -2.95 22.11 26.62
C PRO A 108 -4.30 21.91 25.91
N GLY A 109 -5.07 20.93 26.36
CA GLY A 109 -6.42 20.70 25.85
C GLY A 109 -6.89 19.26 26.03
N ASP A 110 -8.02 18.97 25.39
CA ASP A 110 -8.73 17.70 25.50
C ASP A 110 -7.99 16.56 24.81
N LEU A 111 -7.46 16.81 23.60
CA LEU A 111 -6.70 15.83 22.82
C LEU A 111 -5.22 15.86 23.24
N TYR A 112 -4.62 14.71 23.52
CA TYR A 112 -3.18 14.61 23.79
C TYR A 112 -2.57 13.28 23.31
N VAL A 113 -1.24 13.27 23.10
CA VAL A 113 -0.45 12.06 22.86
C VAL A 113 0.39 11.72 24.10
N ASP A 114 0.43 10.45 24.51
CA ASP A 114 1.27 9.98 25.62
C ASP A 114 2.67 9.48 25.17
N HIS A 115 3.50 9.05 26.12
CA HIS A 115 4.86 8.60 25.86
C HIS A 115 4.97 7.19 25.27
N THR A 116 3.86 6.46 25.08
CA THR A 116 3.84 5.15 24.42
C THR A 116 3.80 5.25 22.89
N CYS A 117 3.78 6.47 22.34
CA CYS A 117 3.83 6.71 20.91
C CYS A 117 5.10 6.11 20.26
N ILE A 118 4.92 5.33 19.20
CA ILE A 118 6.02 4.70 18.44
C ILE A 118 6.44 5.48 17.19
N ASP A 119 6.00 6.75 17.06
CA ASP A 119 6.41 7.65 15.98
C ASP A 119 6.07 7.21 14.53
N CYS A 120 5.04 6.38 14.37
CA CYS A 120 4.61 5.77 13.09
C CYS A 120 4.02 6.70 11.99
N ASP A 121 3.98 8.02 12.18
CA ASP A 121 3.38 9.01 11.25
C ASP A 121 1.85 8.96 11.06
N THR A 122 1.14 7.87 11.41
CA THR A 122 -0.31 7.68 11.18
C THR A 122 -1.16 8.91 11.50
N CYS A 123 -1.07 9.41 12.73
CA CYS A 123 -1.87 10.55 13.16
C CYS A 123 -1.53 11.85 12.41
N ARG A 124 -0.29 12.01 11.95
CA ARG A 124 0.18 13.22 11.27
C ARG A 124 -0.35 13.32 9.85
N TRP A 125 -0.52 12.22 9.14
CA TRP A 125 -1.14 12.27 7.81
C TRP A 125 -2.66 12.14 7.86
N MET A 126 -3.24 11.49 8.87
CA MET A 126 -4.71 11.44 9.03
C MET A 126 -5.31 12.76 9.52
N ALA A 127 -4.63 13.44 10.45
CA ALA A 127 -5.08 14.68 11.05
C ALA A 127 -3.92 15.71 11.19
N PRO A 128 -3.35 16.17 10.06
CA PRO A 128 -2.17 17.06 10.04
C PRO A 128 -2.42 18.42 10.72
N PHE A 129 -3.67 18.82 10.91
CA PHE A 129 -4.04 20.05 11.60
C PHE A 129 -3.88 19.95 13.13
N SER A 130 -3.72 18.75 13.69
CA SER A 130 -3.58 18.54 15.14
C SER A 130 -2.26 17.91 15.56
N PHE A 131 -1.66 17.06 14.72
CA PHE A 131 -0.46 16.31 15.08
C PHE A 131 0.78 16.76 14.30
N SER A 132 1.90 16.85 15.01
CA SER A 132 3.21 17.11 14.42
C SER A 132 4.28 16.27 15.10
N ARG A 133 5.52 16.34 14.60
CA ARG A 133 6.69 15.66 15.15
C ARG A 133 7.82 16.66 15.40
N PRO A 134 7.91 17.26 16.59
CA PRO A 134 9.06 18.08 16.95
C PRO A 134 10.33 17.22 16.95
N GLU A 135 11.43 17.71 16.39
CA GLU A 135 12.69 16.95 16.30
C GLU A 135 13.17 16.46 17.67
N VAL A 136 13.07 17.32 18.68
CA VAL A 136 13.44 17.03 20.07
C VAL A 136 12.57 15.96 20.74
N ALA A 137 11.37 15.69 20.22
CA ALA A 137 10.44 14.73 20.80
C ALA A 137 10.73 13.29 20.38
N GLY A 138 11.13 13.09 19.13
CA GLY A 138 11.20 11.76 18.53
C GLY A 138 9.87 10.99 18.52
N GLN A 139 8.74 11.66 18.75
CA GLN A 139 7.39 11.13 18.85
C GLN A 139 6.39 12.14 18.28
N SER A 140 5.18 11.68 17.94
CA SER A 140 4.06 12.58 17.64
C SER A 140 3.58 13.30 18.90
N VAL A 141 3.16 14.55 18.73
CA VAL A 141 2.49 15.34 19.78
C VAL A 141 1.32 16.11 19.18
N VAL A 142 0.39 16.56 20.02
CA VAL A 142 -0.65 17.51 19.63
C VAL A 142 -0.06 18.92 19.64
N PHE A 143 0.10 19.54 18.47
CA PHE A 143 0.57 20.93 18.37
C PHE A 143 -0.58 21.94 18.29
N ALA A 144 -1.79 21.47 17.96
CA ALA A 144 -3.00 22.29 17.91
C ALA A 144 -4.24 21.43 18.22
N GLN A 145 -5.10 21.94 19.10
CA GLN A 145 -6.38 21.28 19.37
C GLN A 145 -7.31 21.36 18.14
N PRO A 146 -8.07 20.29 17.82
CA PRO A 146 -8.96 20.27 16.68
C PRO A 146 -10.10 21.30 16.82
N LYS A 147 -10.37 22.07 15.76
CA LYS A 147 -11.39 23.12 15.71
C LYS A 147 -12.65 22.66 14.99
N GLY A 148 -13.78 22.72 15.68
CA GLY A 148 -15.09 22.35 15.14
C GLY A 148 -15.26 20.85 14.91
N ALA A 149 -16.48 20.43 14.56
CA ALA A 149 -16.84 19.01 14.48
C ALA A 149 -16.00 18.21 13.49
N LYS A 150 -15.73 18.76 12.29
CA LYS A 150 -14.98 18.05 11.23
C LYS A 150 -13.55 17.69 11.65
N GLN A 151 -12.82 18.63 12.27
CA GLN A 151 -11.47 18.35 12.74
C GLN A 151 -11.48 17.41 13.94
N LYS A 152 -12.46 17.53 14.84
CA LYS A 152 -12.62 16.60 15.97
C LYS A 152 -12.81 15.16 15.47
N VAL A 153 -13.72 14.93 14.53
CA VAL A 153 -13.94 13.61 13.93
C VAL A 153 -12.67 13.04 13.31
N ARG A 154 -11.95 13.80 12.47
CA ARG A 154 -10.69 13.34 11.87
C ARG A 154 -9.58 13.06 12.89
N ALA A 155 -9.50 13.84 13.98
CA ALA A 155 -8.58 13.55 15.07
C ALA A 155 -8.95 12.27 15.82
N VAL A 156 -10.24 11.96 15.97
CA VAL A 156 -10.71 10.71 16.59
C VAL A 156 -10.54 9.49 15.67
N GLU A 157 -10.65 9.66 14.36
CA GLU A 157 -10.27 8.60 13.40
C GLU A 157 -8.78 8.25 13.51
N ALA A 158 -7.92 9.27 13.70
CA ALA A 158 -6.50 9.06 13.99
C ALA A 158 -6.29 8.38 15.36
N LEU A 159 -7.10 8.70 16.38
CA LEU A 159 -7.11 8.01 17.68
C LEU A 159 -7.42 6.52 17.51
N HIS A 160 -8.50 6.18 16.78
CA HIS A 160 -8.87 4.78 16.53
C HIS A 160 -7.83 4.02 15.72
N SER A 161 -7.11 4.72 14.85
CA SER A 161 -6.07 4.16 13.99
C SER A 161 -4.69 4.16 14.64
N CYS A 162 -4.53 4.71 15.85
CA CYS A 162 -3.27 4.66 16.58
C CYS A 162 -3.01 3.22 17.05
N PRO A 163 -1.94 2.55 16.58
CA PRO A 163 -1.69 1.14 16.88
C PRO A 163 -1.48 0.87 18.37
N THR A 164 -0.84 1.82 19.06
CA THR A 164 -0.46 1.73 20.48
C THR A 164 -1.47 2.35 21.44
N ASN A 165 -2.60 2.85 20.90
CA ASN A 165 -3.60 3.61 21.63
C ASN A 165 -2.96 4.75 22.45
N SER A 166 -2.03 5.50 21.85
CA SER A 166 -1.27 6.57 22.51
C SER A 166 -1.94 7.94 22.42
N ILE A 167 -3.06 8.05 21.70
CA ILE A 167 -3.83 9.28 21.52
C ILE A 167 -5.06 9.19 22.43
N HIS A 168 -5.32 10.27 23.16
CA HIS A 168 -6.34 10.30 24.20
C HIS A 168 -7.21 11.54 24.11
N LEU A 169 -8.43 11.42 24.65
CA LEU A 169 -9.32 12.54 24.96
C LEU A 169 -9.56 12.55 26.47
N VAL A 170 -9.49 13.73 27.10
CA VAL A 170 -9.84 13.90 28.51
C VAL A 170 -11.35 13.72 28.71
N THR A 171 -12.16 14.27 27.80
CA THR A 171 -13.62 14.24 27.81
C THR A 171 -14.16 13.77 26.45
N PRO A 172 -14.27 12.45 26.22
CA PRO A 172 -14.75 11.93 24.95
C PRO A 172 -16.20 12.36 24.66
N ASP A 173 -16.43 12.94 23.48
CA ASP A 173 -17.77 13.27 22.96
C ASP A 173 -18.37 12.02 22.26
N PRO A 174 -19.45 11.41 22.80
CA PRO A 174 -20.00 10.18 22.24
C PRO A 174 -20.44 10.29 20.78
N GLN A 175 -20.91 11.46 20.33
CA GLN A 175 -21.35 11.66 18.94
C GLN A 175 -20.15 11.69 18.00
N ILE A 176 -19.08 12.38 18.39
CA ILE A 176 -17.83 12.43 17.61
C ILE A 176 -17.19 11.05 17.56
N MET A 177 -17.17 10.33 18.69
CA MET A 177 -16.63 8.96 18.76
C MET A 177 -17.39 8.02 17.81
N ALA A 178 -18.72 7.99 17.89
CA ALA A 178 -19.54 7.16 17.01
C ALA A 178 -19.34 7.53 15.53
N GLN A 179 -19.34 8.83 15.21
CA GLN A 179 -19.14 9.29 13.83
C GLN A 179 -17.77 8.88 13.27
N ALA A 180 -16.69 9.02 14.04
CA ALA A 180 -15.35 8.63 13.63
C ALA A 180 -15.24 7.11 13.36
N GLN A 181 -15.90 6.29 14.17
CA GLN A 181 -15.95 4.84 13.92
C GLN A 181 -16.73 4.49 12.65
N GLN A 182 -17.86 5.16 12.41
CA GLN A 182 -18.70 4.96 11.22
C GLN A 182 -18.03 5.43 9.92
N ASN A 183 -17.14 6.41 10.01
CA ASN A 183 -16.39 6.91 8.86
C ASN A 183 -15.28 5.97 8.38
N LEU A 184 -14.93 4.93 9.14
CA LEU A 184 -13.92 3.95 8.76
C LEU A 184 -14.59 2.65 8.25
N PRO A 185 -14.15 2.08 7.11
CA PRO A 185 -13.05 2.54 6.26
C PRO A 185 -13.41 3.86 5.52
N SER A 186 -12.45 4.78 5.38
CA SER A 186 -12.67 6.13 4.85
C SER A 186 -12.19 6.29 3.40
N PRO A 187 -12.91 7.02 2.52
CA PRO A 187 -12.47 7.25 1.15
C PRO A 187 -11.14 8.00 1.07
N ILE A 188 -10.29 7.60 0.12
CA ILE A 188 -9.06 8.31 -0.19
C ILE A 188 -9.36 9.40 -1.23
N PRO A 189 -9.06 10.68 -0.95
CA PRO A 189 -9.31 11.77 -1.88
C PRO A 189 -8.62 11.54 -3.24
N GLY A 190 -9.40 11.61 -4.32
CA GLY A 190 -8.89 11.44 -5.69
C GLY A 190 -8.72 9.99 -6.14
N VAL A 191 -9.02 8.99 -5.29
CA VAL A 191 -8.86 7.57 -5.60
C VAL A 191 -10.23 6.86 -5.52
N PRO A 192 -10.99 6.81 -6.62
CA PRO A 192 -12.34 6.25 -6.60
C PRO A 192 -12.33 4.75 -6.29
N GLY A 193 -13.26 4.30 -5.44
CA GLY A 193 -13.43 2.89 -5.10
C GLY A 193 -12.37 2.32 -4.15
N VAL A 194 -11.45 3.14 -3.62
CA VAL A 194 -10.43 2.69 -2.66
C VAL A 194 -10.60 3.42 -1.33
N LEU A 195 -10.69 2.65 -0.25
CA LEU A 195 -10.88 3.15 1.11
C LEU A 195 -9.67 2.79 1.98
N HIS A 196 -9.26 3.69 2.86
CA HIS A 196 -8.30 3.41 3.93
C HIS A 196 -9.03 2.85 5.15
N CYS A 197 -8.60 1.70 5.66
CA CYS A 197 -9.33 0.99 6.71
C CYS A 197 -9.25 1.64 8.09
N GLY A 198 -8.22 2.45 8.35
CA GLY A 198 -7.88 2.86 9.72
C GLY A 198 -7.54 1.65 10.59
N TRP A 199 -7.73 1.79 11.91
CA TRP A 199 -7.56 0.70 12.87
C TRP A 199 -6.23 -0.06 12.71
N HIS A 200 -5.10 0.64 12.67
CA HIS A 200 -3.82 -0.02 12.40
C HIS A 200 -3.43 -0.99 13.52
N ASP A 201 -2.70 -2.05 13.17
CA ASP A 201 -2.23 -3.06 14.12
C ASP A 201 -0.81 -2.73 14.61
N VAL A 202 -0.58 -2.86 15.92
CA VAL A 202 0.75 -2.68 16.51
C VAL A 202 1.73 -3.77 16.07
N ARG A 203 1.23 -4.95 15.73
CA ARG A 203 2.06 -6.06 15.23
C ARG A 203 2.62 -5.81 13.83
N ALA A 204 1.95 -4.93 13.08
CA ALA A 204 2.35 -4.48 11.75
C ALA A 204 2.95 -3.06 11.81
N ILE A 205 3.44 -2.59 12.98
CA ILE A 205 4.08 -1.27 13.16
C ILE A 205 3.29 -0.09 12.52
N ALA A 206 1.97 -0.17 12.59
CA ALA A 206 1.04 0.79 12.01
C ALA A 206 0.90 0.78 10.47
N ALA A 207 1.20 -0.33 9.79
CA ALA A 207 0.92 -0.50 8.38
C ALA A 207 -0.54 -0.11 8.05
N ALA A 208 -0.70 0.73 7.02
CA ALA A 208 -1.98 1.06 6.45
C ALA A 208 -2.52 -0.12 5.66
N SER A 209 -3.84 -0.32 5.74
CA SER A 209 -4.56 -1.32 4.96
C SER A 209 -5.70 -0.67 4.21
N TYR A 210 -6.10 -1.31 3.11
CA TYR A 210 -7.00 -0.71 2.14
C TYR A 210 -8.09 -1.66 1.71
N LEU A 211 -9.30 -1.14 1.51
CA LEU A 211 -10.41 -1.87 0.91
C LEU A 211 -10.63 -1.35 -0.52
N VAL A 212 -10.50 -2.25 -1.50
CA VAL A 212 -10.83 -1.97 -2.91
C VAL A 212 -12.23 -2.49 -3.18
N LEU A 213 -13.14 -1.58 -3.51
CA LEU A 213 -14.54 -1.89 -3.82
C LEU A 213 -14.68 -2.36 -5.26
N ARG A 214 -15.25 -3.55 -5.47
CA ARG A 214 -15.32 -4.19 -6.79
C ARG A 214 -16.63 -4.96 -6.99
N PRO A 215 -17.26 -4.89 -8.18
CA PRO A 215 -18.41 -5.74 -8.52
C PRO A 215 -18.13 -7.24 -8.37
N GLU A 216 -16.90 -7.66 -8.68
CA GLU A 216 -16.43 -9.05 -8.62
C GLU A 216 -16.05 -9.48 -7.19
N GLY A 217 -16.24 -8.61 -6.20
CA GLY A 217 -15.92 -8.86 -4.80
C GLY A 217 -14.69 -8.08 -4.34
N ASN A 218 -14.85 -7.44 -3.18
CA ASN A 218 -13.86 -6.53 -2.64
C ASN A 218 -12.54 -7.23 -2.28
N ILE A 219 -11.45 -6.47 -2.38
CA ILE A 219 -10.11 -6.89 -1.96
C ILE A 219 -9.72 -6.09 -0.72
N LEU A 220 -9.38 -6.79 0.36
CA LEU A 220 -8.69 -6.22 1.52
C LEU A 220 -7.18 -6.37 1.30
N VAL A 221 -6.49 -5.25 1.11
CA VAL A 221 -5.04 -5.20 0.93
C VAL A 221 -4.38 -4.95 2.28
N ASP A 222 -3.52 -5.88 2.68
CA ASP A 222 -2.93 -6.00 4.01
C ASP A 222 -3.99 -5.99 5.12
N VAL A 223 -3.57 -5.91 6.39
CA VAL A 223 -4.44 -6.32 7.50
C VAL A 223 -4.61 -5.22 8.55
N PRO A 224 -5.82 -4.65 8.71
CA PRO A 224 -6.11 -3.80 9.87
C PRO A 224 -6.22 -4.65 11.14
N ARG A 225 -6.06 -4.00 12.29
CA ARG A 225 -6.44 -4.58 13.58
C ARG A 225 -7.90 -5.02 13.50
N PHE A 226 -8.17 -6.26 13.88
CA PHE A 226 -9.54 -6.76 13.89
C PHE A 226 -10.38 -5.94 14.87
N ASN A 227 -11.50 -5.42 14.37
CA ASN A 227 -12.43 -4.62 15.13
C ASN A 227 -13.86 -4.95 14.65
N PRO A 228 -14.79 -5.33 15.55
CA PRO A 228 -16.16 -5.68 15.15
C PRO A 228 -16.92 -4.55 14.45
N ILE A 229 -16.67 -3.29 14.83
CA ILE A 229 -17.32 -2.14 14.21
C ILE A 229 -16.81 -2.01 12.76
N LEU A 230 -15.50 -2.03 12.55
CA LEU A 230 -14.94 -2.00 11.19
C LEU A 230 -15.43 -3.19 10.36
N GLN A 231 -15.54 -4.37 10.97
CA GLN A 231 -16.05 -5.58 10.28
C GLN A 231 -17.50 -5.43 9.82
N GLU A 232 -18.40 -4.91 10.65
CA GLU A 232 -19.77 -4.63 10.20
C GLU A 232 -19.82 -3.53 9.13
N ARG A 233 -18.97 -2.49 9.23
CA ARG A 233 -18.84 -1.47 8.16
C ARG A 233 -18.40 -2.07 6.82
N ILE A 234 -17.41 -2.95 6.84
CA ILE A 234 -16.93 -3.62 5.61
C ILE A 234 -18.00 -4.58 5.07
N LYS A 235 -18.77 -5.25 5.93
CA LYS A 235 -19.90 -6.10 5.54
C LYS A 235 -20.98 -5.32 4.80
N GLU A 236 -21.34 -4.13 5.29
CA GLU A 236 -22.29 -3.22 4.62
C GLU A 236 -21.79 -2.77 3.23
N LEU A 237 -20.47 -2.75 3.02
CA LEU A 237 -19.83 -2.43 1.75
C LEU A 237 -19.66 -3.65 0.82
N GLY A 238 -20.29 -4.80 1.14
CA GLY A 238 -20.23 -6.02 0.33
C GLY A 238 -19.24 -7.07 0.84
N GLY A 239 -18.65 -6.88 2.03
CA GLY A 239 -17.72 -7.83 2.64
C GLY A 239 -16.35 -7.85 1.97
N VAL A 240 -15.63 -8.96 2.15
CA VAL A 240 -14.29 -9.19 1.57
C VAL A 240 -14.28 -10.54 0.86
N ARG A 241 -13.97 -10.56 -0.43
CA ARG A 241 -13.77 -11.80 -1.18
C ARG A 241 -12.31 -12.24 -1.13
N TRP A 242 -11.40 -11.28 -1.34
CA TRP A 242 -9.98 -11.52 -1.43
C TRP A 242 -9.23 -10.77 -0.34
N MET A 243 -8.24 -11.43 0.26
CA MET A 243 -7.27 -10.78 1.13
C MET A 243 -5.90 -10.88 0.45
N PHE A 244 -5.35 -9.75 0.04
CA PHE A 244 -4.05 -9.68 -0.61
C PHE A 244 -3.00 -9.23 0.41
N LEU A 245 -2.06 -10.12 0.73
CA LEU A 245 -0.97 -9.86 1.66
C LEU A 245 0.30 -9.53 0.85
N THR A 246 0.77 -8.29 0.96
CA THR A 246 1.91 -7.78 0.18
C THR A 246 3.20 -8.52 0.53
N HIS A 247 3.40 -8.80 1.83
CA HIS A 247 4.56 -9.48 2.38
C HIS A 247 4.26 -10.03 3.80
N GLN A 248 5.24 -10.69 4.40
CA GLN A 248 5.09 -11.41 5.67
C GLN A 248 4.98 -10.53 6.93
N ASP A 249 5.39 -9.26 6.89
CA ASP A 249 5.50 -8.43 8.10
C ASP A 249 4.13 -7.90 8.57
N ASP A 250 3.20 -7.66 7.64
CA ASP A 250 1.94 -6.94 7.89
C ASP A 250 0.69 -7.85 7.95
N VAL A 251 0.86 -9.07 8.47
CA VAL A 251 -0.18 -10.11 8.39
C VAL A 251 -1.02 -10.28 9.67
N GLY A 252 -0.68 -9.62 10.79
CA GLY A 252 -1.09 -10.01 12.15
C GLY A 252 -2.53 -10.55 12.40
N ASN A 253 -3.59 -9.88 11.94
CA ASN A 253 -4.99 -10.29 12.18
C ASN A 253 -5.63 -11.08 11.02
N HIS A 254 -4.83 -11.61 10.09
CA HIS A 254 -5.33 -12.13 8.81
C HIS A 254 -6.39 -13.23 8.98
N ARG A 255 -6.19 -14.16 9.92
CA ARG A 255 -7.14 -15.25 10.20
C ARG A 255 -8.50 -14.77 10.68
N ALA A 256 -8.53 -13.73 11.50
CA ALA A 256 -9.78 -13.22 12.06
C ALA A 256 -10.64 -12.63 10.93
N TRP A 257 -10.04 -11.82 10.07
CA TRP A 257 -10.72 -11.26 8.90
C TRP A 257 -11.16 -12.33 7.90
N ALA A 258 -10.28 -13.27 7.55
CA ALA A 258 -10.59 -14.35 6.62
C ALA A 258 -11.76 -15.21 7.10
N ARG A 259 -11.79 -15.60 8.38
CA ARG A 259 -12.89 -16.39 8.95
C ARG A 259 -14.22 -15.63 8.95
N ASN A 260 -14.22 -14.33 9.23
CA ASN A 260 -15.46 -13.54 9.31
C ASN A 260 -16.12 -13.29 7.95
N PHE A 261 -15.33 -13.23 6.88
CA PHE A 261 -15.86 -13.02 5.52
C PHE A 261 -15.80 -14.24 4.61
N ASN A 262 -15.24 -15.36 5.10
CA ASN A 262 -14.84 -16.48 4.25
C ASN A 262 -13.95 -16.02 3.07
N ALA A 263 -13.05 -15.07 3.35
CA ALA A 263 -12.20 -14.47 2.34
C ALA A 263 -11.01 -15.38 2.02
N VAL A 264 -10.64 -15.43 0.74
CA VAL A 264 -9.49 -16.20 0.26
C VAL A 264 -8.23 -15.34 0.39
N ARG A 265 -7.25 -15.79 1.18
CA ARG A 265 -5.98 -15.08 1.33
C ARG A 265 -5.01 -15.49 0.24
N ILE A 266 -4.27 -14.49 -0.25
CA ILE A 266 -3.24 -14.61 -1.27
C ILE A 266 -1.95 -14.08 -0.68
N ILE A 267 -0.88 -14.87 -0.75
CA ILE A 267 0.48 -14.49 -0.36
C ILE A 267 1.48 -15.14 -1.32
N HIS A 268 2.69 -14.60 -1.46
CA HIS A 268 3.75 -15.30 -2.20
C HIS A 268 4.37 -16.41 -1.35
N LYS A 269 4.79 -17.53 -1.97
CA LYS A 269 5.39 -18.67 -1.24
C LYS A 269 6.63 -18.29 -0.42
N ASN A 270 7.41 -17.31 -0.91
CA ASN A 270 8.62 -16.84 -0.23
C ASN A 270 8.32 -15.92 0.97
N GLU A 271 7.05 -15.56 1.19
CA GLU A 271 6.55 -14.78 2.34
C GLU A 271 5.81 -15.69 3.34
N VAL A 272 5.75 -17.00 3.09
CA VAL A 272 5.07 -17.93 3.99
C VAL A 272 5.92 -18.16 5.22
N THR A 273 5.36 -17.82 6.37
CA THR A 273 5.89 -18.12 7.69
C THR A 273 5.05 -19.21 8.35
N GLN A 274 5.41 -19.60 9.57
CA GLN A 274 4.54 -20.45 10.37
C GLN A 274 3.13 -19.85 10.55
N ASP A 275 3.05 -18.51 10.69
CA ASP A 275 1.79 -17.80 10.88
C ASP A 275 0.93 -17.68 9.61
N THR A 276 1.51 -17.84 8.42
CA THR A 276 0.77 -17.77 7.15
C THR A 276 0.74 -19.11 6.41
N SER A 277 1.13 -20.19 7.08
CA SER A 277 1.15 -21.55 6.51
C SER A 277 -0.25 -22.04 6.06
N ASP A 278 -1.32 -21.57 6.69
CA ASP A 278 -2.72 -21.88 6.36
C ASP A 278 -3.33 -20.96 5.30
N VAL A 279 -2.58 -20.00 4.73
CA VAL A 279 -3.08 -19.14 3.65
C VAL A 279 -3.47 -19.99 2.44
N GLU A 280 -4.65 -19.73 1.90
CA GLU A 280 -5.30 -20.55 0.86
C GLU A 280 -4.48 -20.58 -0.42
N ILE A 281 -4.00 -19.42 -0.87
CA ILE A 281 -3.23 -19.30 -2.12
C ILE A 281 -1.82 -18.82 -1.83
N LYS A 282 -0.84 -19.66 -2.18
CA LYS A 282 0.60 -19.37 -2.11
C LYS A 282 1.14 -19.26 -3.53
N LEU A 283 1.29 -18.03 -4.02
CA LEU A 283 1.78 -17.77 -5.37
C LEU A 283 3.22 -18.27 -5.53
N GLU A 284 3.53 -18.82 -6.71
CA GLU A 284 4.87 -19.26 -7.07
C GLU A 284 5.31 -18.68 -8.41
N GLY A 285 6.60 -18.37 -8.54
CA GLY A 285 7.17 -17.80 -9.75
C GLY A 285 7.22 -16.28 -9.71
N GLU A 286 7.36 -15.64 -10.87
CA GLU A 286 7.56 -14.19 -10.96
C GLU A 286 6.32 -13.44 -11.50
N GLY A 287 5.22 -14.17 -11.72
CA GLY A 287 3.98 -13.59 -12.24
C GLY A 287 4.13 -12.96 -13.64
N PRO A 288 3.32 -11.93 -13.97
CA PRO A 288 2.26 -11.36 -13.14
C PRO A 288 1.07 -12.31 -12.99
N TRP A 289 0.18 -12.00 -12.04
CA TRP A 289 -1.11 -12.69 -11.87
C TRP A 289 -2.26 -11.69 -11.95
N GLN A 290 -3.45 -12.17 -12.25
CA GLN A 290 -4.68 -11.36 -12.33
C GLN A 290 -5.68 -11.84 -11.27
N ILE A 291 -6.36 -10.88 -10.64
CA ILE A 291 -7.49 -11.13 -9.73
C ILE A 291 -8.76 -10.64 -10.43
N ASP A 292 -9.57 -11.53 -10.99
CA ASP A 292 -10.92 -11.23 -11.46
C ASP A 292 -11.98 -11.94 -10.58
N ASN A 293 -12.84 -12.77 -11.16
CA ASN A 293 -13.64 -13.74 -10.44
C ASN A 293 -12.79 -14.95 -9.97
N GLU A 294 -11.67 -15.19 -10.60
CA GLU A 294 -10.69 -16.22 -10.23
C GLU A 294 -9.29 -15.60 -10.17
N LEU A 295 -8.35 -16.32 -9.57
CA LEU A 295 -6.95 -15.95 -9.61
C LEU A 295 -6.24 -16.75 -10.70
N ARG A 296 -5.64 -16.06 -11.67
CA ARG A 296 -5.00 -16.71 -12.83
C ARG A 296 -3.62 -16.10 -13.12
N PRO A 297 -2.60 -16.91 -13.47
CA PRO A 297 -1.38 -16.38 -14.09
C PRO A 297 -1.70 -15.66 -15.40
N VAL A 298 -0.95 -14.62 -15.74
CA VAL A 298 -1.05 -13.99 -17.07
C VAL A 298 -0.14 -14.75 -18.02
N GLU A 299 -0.70 -15.35 -19.08
CA GLU A 299 0.12 -15.91 -20.16
C GLU A 299 0.73 -14.77 -20.98
N GLY A 300 2.06 -14.65 -20.94
CA GLY A 300 2.83 -13.63 -21.66
C GLY A 300 3.57 -12.67 -20.74
N SER A 301 4.81 -12.35 -21.12
CA SER A 301 5.63 -11.32 -20.49
C SER A 301 4.98 -9.93 -20.69
N LEU A 302 5.18 -8.99 -19.76
CA LEU A 302 4.92 -7.55 -19.97
C LEU A 302 5.61 -7.01 -21.25
N VAL A 303 6.58 -7.78 -21.78
CA VAL A 303 7.35 -7.48 -22.96
C VAL A 303 7.03 -8.49 -24.06
N ASP A 304 6.08 -8.14 -24.93
CA ASP A 304 6.21 -8.57 -26.32
C ASP A 304 7.02 -7.49 -27.04
N ARG A 305 8.30 -7.78 -27.32
CA ARG A 305 9.18 -6.92 -28.13
C ARG A 305 8.68 -6.96 -29.57
N GLY A 306 7.57 -6.29 -29.84
CA GLY A 306 6.90 -6.46 -31.12
C GLY A 306 5.72 -5.55 -31.38
N GLY A 307 5.47 -4.48 -30.60
CA GLY A 307 4.52 -3.42 -30.97
C GLY A 307 3.07 -3.87 -31.23
N GLN A 308 2.71 -5.13 -30.96
CA GLN A 308 1.35 -5.59 -31.06
C GLN A 308 0.71 -5.41 -29.69
N HIS A 309 -0.32 -4.56 -29.64
CA HIS A 309 -1.24 -4.48 -28.51
C HIS A 309 -1.71 -5.90 -28.19
N GLN A 310 -1.21 -6.50 -27.10
CA GLN A 310 -1.94 -7.58 -26.46
C GLN A 310 -3.35 -7.06 -26.14
N PRO A 311 -4.41 -7.89 -26.29
CA PRO A 311 -5.72 -7.53 -25.79
C PRO A 311 -5.54 -7.14 -24.33
N ARG A 312 -6.00 -5.94 -23.95
CA ARG A 312 -6.07 -5.55 -22.53
C ARG A 312 -6.70 -6.72 -21.79
N SER A 313 -5.93 -7.31 -20.88
CA SER A 313 -6.45 -8.17 -19.84
C SER A 313 -7.77 -7.60 -19.36
N SER A 314 -8.86 -8.37 -19.45
CA SER A 314 -10.15 -7.95 -18.91
C SER A 314 -10.16 -7.85 -17.39
N SER A 315 -9.10 -8.32 -16.71
CA SER A 315 -8.93 -8.16 -15.27
C SER A 315 -8.58 -6.72 -14.91
N ASP A 316 -9.33 -6.19 -13.96
CA ASP A 316 -9.17 -4.87 -13.35
C ASP A 316 -8.03 -4.82 -12.31
N CYS A 317 -7.53 -5.98 -11.86
CA CYS A 317 -6.45 -6.11 -10.90
C CYS A 317 -5.30 -6.98 -11.41
N GLN A 318 -4.07 -6.54 -11.17
CA GLN A 318 -2.83 -7.27 -11.50
C GLN A 318 -1.89 -7.32 -10.29
N ILE A 319 -1.45 -8.52 -9.92
CA ILE A 319 -0.40 -8.74 -8.92
C ILE A 319 0.95 -8.77 -9.64
N VAL A 320 1.92 -8.01 -9.14
CA VAL A 320 3.26 -7.88 -9.69
C VAL A 320 4.27 -8.37 -8.66
N PHE A 321 5.15 -9.29 -9.08
CA PHE A 321 6.25 -9.75 -8.25
C PHE A 321 7.33 -8.68 -8.13
N THR A 322 7.54 -8.19 -6.91
CA THR A 322 8.41 -7.04 -6.62
C THR A 322 9.39 -7.36 -5.49
N PRO A 323 10.26 -8.40 -5.64
CA PRO A 323 11.23 -8.75 -4.62
C PRO A 323 12.17 -7.58 -4.34
N GLY A 324 12.63 -7.47 -3.10
CA GLY A 324 13.58 -6.44 -2.72
C GLY A 324 13.50 -6.07 -1.25
N HIS A 325 12.34 -5.57 -0.81
CA HIS A 325 12.04 -5.38 0.62
C HIS A 325 12.16 -6.72 1.36
N THR A 326 11.40 -7.70 0.89
CA THR A 326 11.51 -9.12 1.24
C THR A 326 11.68 -9.95 -0.03
N ALA A 327 11.96 -11.25 0.12
CA ALA A 327 12.28 -12.15 -1.00
C ALA A 327 11.08 -12.51 -1.89
N GLY A 328 9.86 -12.31 -1.39
CA GLY A 328 8.60 -12.64 -2.02
C GLY A 328 7.62 -11.48 -2.16
N HIS A 329 8.05 -10.24 -1.89
CA HIS A 329 7.16 -9.08 -1.87
C HIS A 329 6.35 -8.94 -3.16
N LEU A 330 5.08 -8.57 -3.02
CA LEU A 330 4.13 -8.35 -4.11
C LEU A 330 3.54 -6.94 -4.06
N CYS A 331 3.33 -6.34 -5.23
CA CYS A 331 2.47 -5.17 -5.39
C CYS A 331 1.13 -5.57 -6.06
N LEU A 332 0.05 -4.87 -5.73
CA LEU A 332 -1.24 -4.99 -6.42
C LEU A 332 -1.53 -3.72 -7.20
N TYR A 333 -1.75 -3.83 -8.50
CA TYR A 333 -2.18 -2.73 -9.36
C TYR A 333 -3.66 -2.86 -9.69
N HIS A 334 -4.47 -1.91 -9.23
CA HIS A 334 -5.87 -1.76 -9.57
C HIS A 334 -5.99 -0.73 -10.71
N GLN A 335 -6.29 -1.23 -11.91
CA GLN A 335 -6.29 -0.44 -13.14
C GLN A 335 -7.38 0.64 -13.16
N PRO A 336 -8.65 0.37 -12.76
CA PRO A 336 -9.72 1.38 -12.82
C PRO A 336 -9.43 2.64 -12.00
N SER A 337 -8.89 2.48 -10.78
CA SER A 337 -8.48 3.62 -9.94
C SER A 337 -7.04 4.06 -10.19
N ARG A 338 -6.33 3.43 -11.14
CA ARG A 338 -4.92 3.66 -11.45
C ARG A 338 -4.06 3.65 -10.17
N THR A 339 -4.29 2.70 -9.29
CA THR A 339 -3.68 2.67 -7.95
C THR A 339 -2.78 1.47 -7.82
N ILE A 340 -1.56 1.67 -7.32
CA ILE A 340 -0.68 0.58 -6.93
C ILE A 340 -0.56 0.54 -5.41
N PHE A 341 -0.88 -0.62 -4.84
CA PHE A 341 -0.66 -0.94 -3.43
C PHE A 341 0.71 -1.59 -3.30
N THR A 342 1.58 -0.99 -2.49
CA THR A 342 3.01 -1.26 -2.55
C THR A 342 3.58 -1.88 -1.28
N GLY A 343 2.77 -2.10 -0.24
CA GLY A 343 3.29 -2.53 1.07
C GLY A 343 4.46 -1.63 1.47
N ASP A 344 5.60 -2.24 1.78
CA ASP A 344 6.83 -1.53 2.15
C ASP A 344 7.81 -1.34 1.00
N HIS A 345 7.40 -1.67 -0.22
CA HIS A 345 8.27 -1.63 -1.39
C HIS A 345 8.54 -0.23 -1.92
N LEU A 346 7.55 0.67 -1.85
CA LEU A 346 7.64 2.02 -2.44
C LEU A 346 6.67 2.95 -1.72
N SER A 347 7.16 4.11 -1.27
CA SER A 347 6.38 5.05 -0.47
C SER A 347 6.75 6.51 -0.78
N SER A 348 6.07 7.47 -0.16
CA SER A 348 6.40 8.89 -0.18
C SER A 348 6.85 9.36 1.21
N PRO A 349 7.86 10.25 1.31
CA PRO A 349 8.35 10.70 2.60
C PRO A 349 7.30 11.56 3.34
N PRO A 350 7.41 11.72 4.66
CA PRO A 350 6.51 12.57 5.43
C PRO A 350 6.65 14.08 5.15
N ASN A 351 7.51 14.48 4.20
CA ASN A 351 7.73 15.88 3.88
C ASN A 351 6.62 16.43 2.96
N VAL A 352 5.77 17.30 3.51
CA VAL A 352 4.71 18.00 2.77
C VAL A 352 5.23 18.92 1.66
N MET A 353 6.51 19.29 1.67
CA MET A 353 7.10 20.09 0.60
C MET A 353 7.41 19.29 -0.67
N GLU A 354 7.49 17.96 -0.58
CA GLU A 354 7.80 17.07 -1.71
C GLU A 354 6.75 15.94 -1.81
N PRO A 355 5.44 16.24 -1.92
CA PRO A 355 4.36 15.24 -1.83
C PRO A 355 4.33 14.24 -3.00
N HIS A 356 5.16 14.47 -4.02
CA HIS A 356 5.29 13.62 -5.20
C HIS A 356 6.63 12.87 -5.24
N ARG A 357 7.49 13.08 -4.24
CA ARG A 357 8.73 12.30 -4.14
C ARG A 357 8.40 10.88 -3.72
N LEU A 358 9.09 9.94 -4.36
CA LEU A 358 9.06 8.54 -3.99
C LEU A 358 10.37 8.15 -3.33
N TYR A 359 10.33 7.17 -2.44
CA TYR A 359 11.51 6.59 -1.82
C TYR A 359 11.28 5.13 -1.42
N VAL A 360 12.38 4.47 -1.06
CA VAL A 360 12.41 3.12 -0.50
C VAL A 360 13.02 3.13 0.89
N PHE A 361 12.56 2.24 1.77
CA PHE A 361 13.04 2.16 3.14
C PHE A 361 14.37 1.41 3.24
N GLU A 362 15.50 2.07 2.92
CA GLU A 362 16.82 1.41 2.94
C GLU A 362 17.14 0.70 4.26
N LYS A 363 16.82 1.33 5.39
CA LYS A 363 17.08 0.78 6.73
C LYS A 363 16.21 -0.42 7.08
N TYR A 364 15.08 -0.58 6.39
CA TYR A 364 14.11 -1.64 6.61
C TYR A 364 14.04 -2.60 5.42
N ASN A 365 15.05 -2.59 4.54
CA ASN A 365 15.17 -3.58 3.48
C ASN A 365 15.79 -4.86 4.03
N TRP A 366 15.03 -5.95 4.00
CA TRP A 366 15.40 -7.24 4.60
C TRP A 366 16.00 -8.24 3.62
N PHE A 367 16.12 -7.87 2.34
CA PHE A 367 16.57 -8.81 1.32
C PHE A 367 17.60 -8.22 0.37
N SER A 368 17.21 -7.29 -0.51
CA SER A 368 18.14 -6.66 -1.43
C SER A 368 17.61 -5.33 -1.96
N LEU A 369 18.31 -4.23 -1.61
CA LEU A 369 18.03 -2.91 -2.16
C LEU A 369 18.19 -2.87 -3.68
N GLY A 370 19.19 -3.56 -4.24
CA GLY A 370 19.38 -3.64 -5.69
C GLY A 370 18.21 -4.33 -6.41
N LEU A 371 17.70 -5.44 -5.87
CA LEU A 371 16.50 -6.07 -6.42
C LEU A 371 15.25 -5.21 -6.22
N GLN A 372 15.15 -4.48 -5.10
CA GLN A 372 14.05 -3.53 -4.88
C GLN A 372 14.04 -2.45 -5.97
N LEU A 373 15.19 -1.87 -6.31
CA LEU A 373 15.29 -0.84 -7.34
C LEU A 373 15.03 -1.40 -8.75
N GLN A 374 15.46 -2.63 -9.04
CA GLN A 374 15.07 -3.34 -10.27
C GLN A 374 13.56 -3.58 -10.33
N SER A 375 12.92 -3.92 -9.21
CA SER A 375 11.47 -4.06 -9.11
C SER A 375 10.74 -2.73 -9.27
N VAL A 376 11.26 -1.63 -8.70
CA VAL A 376 10.75 -0.26 -8.93
C VAL A 376 10.82 0.11 -10.42
N GLN A 377 11.92 -0.24 -11.11
CA GLN A 377 12.04 -0.04 -12.57
C GLN A 377 10.94 -0.79 -13.33
N LYS A 378 10.57 -2.02 -12.95
CA LYS A 378 9.46 -2.78 -13.57
C LYS A 378 8.11 -2.06 -13.45
N LEU A 379 7.92 -1.24 -12.40
CA LEU A 379 6.65 -0.51 -12.21
C LEU A 379 6.45 0.60 -13.26
N LEU A 380 7.48 1.01 -14.01
CA LEU A 380 7.35 1.99 -15.08
C LEU A 380 6.40 1.52 -16.20
N ASP A 381 6.26 0.21 -16.39
CA ASP A 381 5.38 -0.41 -17.38
C ASP A 381 3.88 -0.31 -17.01
N LEU A 382 3.56 0.07 -15.77
CA LEU A 382 2.19 0.22 -15.27
C LEU A 382 1.72 1.67 -15.33
N ASP A 383 0.45 1.91 -15.62
CA ASP A 383 -0.13 3.26 -15.75
C ASP A 383 -0.80 3.78 -14.45
N PHE A 384 -0.16 3.58 -13.29
CA PHE A 384 -0.70 4.07 -12.01
C PHE A 384 -0.58 5.60 -11.87
N LEU A 385 -1.42 6.23 -11.07
CA LEU A 385 -1.27 7.62 -10.63
C LEU A 385 -1.25 7.75 -9.11
N HIS A 386 -1.53 6.67 -8.39
CA HIS A 386 -1.57 6.66 -6.93
C HIS A 386 -0.72 5.52 -6.38
N VAL A 387 0.14 5.82 -5.41
CA VAL A 387 0.94 4.86 -4.66
C VAL A 387 0.40 4.83 -3.23
N LEU A 388 -0.10 3.68 -2.79
CA LEU A 388 -0.68 3.44 -1.47
C LEU A 388 0.17 2.40 -0.73
N PRO A 389 1.09 2.83 0.15
CA PRO A 389 1.99 1.94 0.85
C PRO A 389 1.39 1.40 2.16
N GLY A 390 2.01 0.35 2.72
CA GLY A 390 1.80 -0.07 4.11
C GLY A 390 2.38 0.97 5.06
N HIS A 391 3.65 1.32 4.90
CA HIS A 391 4.32 2.35 5.71
C HIS A 391 4.66 3.63 4.92
N GLY A 392 4.73 4.76 5.64
CA GLY A 392 5.04 6.08 5.07
C GLY A 392 3.80 6.79 4.53
N ARG A 393 3.93 7.55 3.44
CA ARG A 393 2.83 8.34 2.88
C ARG A 393 2.42 7.93 1.48
N MET A 394 1.14 8.14 1.20
CA MET A 394 0.58 7.99 -0.13
C MET A 394 1.14 9.07 -1.06
N ALA A 395 1.37 8.73 -2.34
CA ALA A 395 1.67 9.70 -3.40
C ALA A 395 0.56 9.67 -4.46
N SER A 396 0.22 10.86 -4.97
CA SER A 396 -0.70 11.02 -6.10
C SER A 396 -0.06 11.89 -7.17
N PHE A 397 -0.18 11.50 -8.43
CA PHE A 397 0.42 12.19 -9.57
C PHE A 397 -0.65 12.78 -10.49
N ASN A 398 -0.43 14.02 -10.93
CA ASN A 398 -1.36 14.73 -11.81
C ASN A 398 -1.35 14.21 -13.25
N SER A 399 -0.31 13.47 -13.66
CA SER A 399 -0.18 12.94 -15.02
C SER A 399 0.77 11.73 -15.07
N PRO A 400 0.69 10.90 -16.13
CA PRO A 400 1.65 9.82 -16.36
C PRO A 400 3.09 10.33 -16.44
N MET A 401 3.32 11.51 -17.03
CA MET A 401 4.66 12.10 -17.13
C MET A 401 5.22 12.48 -15.76
N HIS A 402 4.39 13.03 -14.88
CA HIS A 402 4.81 13.38 -13.52
C HIS A 402 5.19 12.14 -12.71
N ARG A 403 4.41 11.06 -12.83
CA ARG A 403 4.73 9.75 -12.26
C ARG A 403 6.05 9.21 -12.79
N LEU A 404 6.24 9.20 -14.12
CA LEU A 404 7.48 8.74 -14.75
C LEU A 404 8.68 9.50 -14.21
N GLN A 405 8.59 10.83 -14.13
CA GLN A 405 9.64 11.68 -13.57
C GLN A 405 9.94 11.34 -12.11
N ALA A 406 8.91 11.11 -11.27
CA ALA A 406 9.10 10.77 -9.87
C ALA A 406 9.81 9.42 -9.68
N VAL A 407 9.44 8.40 -10.46
CA VAL A 407 10.09 7.09 -10.42
C VAL A 407 11.52 7.17 -10.97
N SER A 408 11.74 7.88 -12.09
CA SER A 408 13.08 8.08 -12.64
C SER A 408 13.99 8.87 -11.71
N ASN A 409 13.47 9.89 -11.02
CA ASN A 409 14.23 10.64 -10.01
C ASN A 409 14.68 9.72 -8.87
N LEU A 410 13.78 8.89 -8.34
CA LEU A 410 14.12 7.90 -7.33
C LEU A 410 15.24 6.98 -7.82
N LEU A 411 15.14 6.42 -9.03
CA LEU A 411 16.16 5.51 -9.55
C LEU A 411 17.51 6.21 -9.75
N ALA A 412 17.51 7.44 -10.26
CA ALA A 412 18.71 8.26 -10.44
C ALA A 412 19.43 8.58 -9.11
N GLU A 413 18.71 8.69 -7.98
CA GLU A 413 19.33 8.84 -6.65
C GLU A 413 20.25 7.66 -6.28
N TYR A 414 20.10 6.50 -6.93
CA TYR A 414 20.84 5.26 -6.64
C TYR A 414 21.74 4.77 -7.77
N GLU A 415 21.72 5.39 -8.96
CA GLU A 415 22.55 4.99 -10.11
C GLU A 415 24.07 4.96 -9.81
N GLY A 416 24.54 5.69 -8.79
CA GLY A 416 25.93 5.67 -8.32
C GLY A 416 26.19 4.85 -7.04
N ARG A 417 25.17 4.18 -6.49
CA ARG A 417 25.23 3.46 -5.20
C ARG A 417 25.04 1.95 -5.34
N LEU A 418 24.60 1.49 -6.52
CA LEU A 418 24.50 0.09 -6.93
C LEU A 418 25.73 -0.28 -7.78
#